data_AF-A0A0Q5BI69-F1
#
_entry.id   AF-A0A0Q5BI69-F1
#
_cell.length_a   1.000
_cell.length_b   1.000
_cell.length_c   1.000
_cell.angle_alpha   90.00
_cell.angle_beta   90.00
_cell.angle_gamma   90.00
#
_symmetry.space_group_name_H-M   'P 1'
#
loop_
_entity.id
_entity.type
_entity.pdbx_description
1 polymer ?
#
loop_
_entity_poly.entity_id
_entity_poly.type
_entity_poly.pdbx_seq_one_letter_code
_entity_poly.pdbx_strand_id
1 'polypeptide(L)' 'MAHAEAAARIEGRPGEVTTVYVGHPHPQTDRYIEVIAAMRPPRTLTVFHVMELSDLYRHLLT' A
#
# COMPACT_ATOMS: atom_id res chain seq x y z
N MET A 1 4.68 -13.14 -5.14
CA MET A 1 5.23 -11.78 -5.27
C MET A 1 4.09 -10.81 -5.00
N ALA A 2 4.33 -9.66 -4.35
CA ALA A 2 3.25 -8.68 -4.14
C ALA A 2 2.81 -8.13 -5.51
N HIS A 3 1.51 -8.15 -5.79
CA HIS A 3 0.91 -7.71 -7.06
C HIS A 3 0.80 -6.18 -7.21
N ALA A 4 1.61 -5.43 -6.46
CA ALA A 4 1.63 -3.98 -6.53
C ALA A 4 2.44 -3.53 -7.75
N GLU A 5 1.94 -2.52 -8.45
CA GLU A 5 2.62 -1.91 -9.59
C GLU A 5 3.73 -0.96 -9.11
N ALA A 6 3.48 -0.27 -8.00
CA ALA A 6 4.46 0.58 -7.32
C ALA A 6 4.32 0.47 -5.80
N ALA A 7 5.41 0.79 -5.09
CA ALA A 7 5.39 0.87 -3.64
C ALA A 7 6.39 1.92 -3.14
N ALA A 8 6.04 2.59 -2.03
CA ALA A 8 6.91 3.52 -1.35
C ALA A 8 6.83 3.34 0.16
N ARG A 9 7.97 3.47 0.84
CA ARG A 9 7.99 3.54 2.31
C ARG A 9 7.54 4.93 2.73
N ILE A 10 6.64 4.99 3.70
CA ILE A 10 6.18 6.24 4.30
C ILE A 10 6.50 6.26 5.79
N GLU A 11 6.35 7.43 6.41
CA GLU A 11 6.46 7.56 7.85
C GLU A 11 5.37 6.73 8.54
N GLY A 12 5.77 6.04 9.62
CA GLY A 12 4.90 5.16 10.39
C GLY A 12 5.27 5.22 11.87
N ARG A 13 4.69 4.34 12.68
CA ARG A 13 5.00 4.32 14.11
C ARG A 13 6.39 3.73 14.37
N PRO A 14 7.06 4.11 15.48
CA PRO A 14 8.30 3.47 15.90
C PRO A 14 8.17 1.95 15.99
N GLY A 15 9.13 1.22 15.42
CA GLY A 15 9.10 -0.25 15.37
C GLY A 15 8.28 -0.83 14.21
N GLU A 16 7.69 0.01 13.35
CA GLU A 16 6.94 -0.41 12.17
C GLU A 16 7.68 -0.06 10.87
N VAL A 17 7.53 -0.93 9.87
CA VAL A 17 7.79 -0.58 8.47
C VAL A 17 6.44 -0.31 7.82
N THR A 18 6.15 0.95 7.53
CA THR A 18 4.89 1.34 6.87
C THR A 18 5.14 1.59 5.39
N THR A 19 4.37 0.93 4.55
CA THR A 19 4.51 0.96 3.10
C THR A 19 3.15 1.25 2.47
N VAL A 20 3.12 2.19 1.53
CA VAL A 20 2.02 2.31 0.58
C VAL A 20 2.32 1.44 -0.64
N TYR A 21 1.33 0.68 -1.05
CA TYR A 21 1.32 -0.12 -2.27
C TYR A 21 0.27 0.48 -3.19
N VAL A 22 0.64 0.78 -4.42
CA VAL A 22 -0.27 1.21 -5.47
C VAL A 22 -0.29 0.12 -6.53
N GLY A 23 -1.48 -0.28 -6.94
CA GLY A 23 -1.57 -1.23 -8.04
C GLY A 23 -3.00 -1.48 -8.50
N HIS A 24 -3.06 -1.99 -9.73
CA HIS A 24 -4.21 -2.63 -10.32
C HIS A 24 -3.74 -4.06 -10.63
N PRO A 25 -4.27 -5.13 -9.99
CA PRO A 25 -5.69 -5.49 -9.96
C PRO A 25 -6.17 -6.03 -8.59
N HIS A 26 -7.27 -5.47 -8.06
CA HIS A 26 -8.01 -6.11 -6.97
C HIS A 26 -9.18 -6.90 -7.57
N PRO A 27 -9.43 -8.17 -7.19
CA PRO A 27 -10.52 -8.97 -7.77
C PRO A 27 -11.94 -8.40 -7.62
N GLN A 28 -12.09 -7.28 -6.91
CA GLN A 28 -13.36 -6.63 -6.60
C GLN A 28 -13.53 -5.27 -7.30
N THR A 29 -12.51 -4.76 -8.03
CA THR A 29 -12.59 -3.47 -8.71
C THR A 29 -11.61 -3.38 -9.88
N ASP A 30 -12.04 -2.75 -10.98
CA ASP A 30 -11.21 -2.39 -12.14
C ASP A 30 -10.44 -1.07 -11.94
N ARG A 31 -10.50 -0.51 -10.72
CA ARG A 31 -9.81 0.74 -10.38
C ARG A 31 -8.49 0.43 -9.69
N TYR A 32 -7.50 1.30 -9.92
CA TYR A 32 -6.29 1.31 -9.10
C TYR A 32 -6.65 1.55 -7.64
N ILE A 33 -6.00 0.80 -6.75
CA ILE A 33 -6.14 1.00 -5.31
C ILE A 33 -4.80 1.37 -4.70
N GLU A 34 -4.88 2.15 -3.64
CA GLU A 34 -3.79 2.37 -2.71
C GLU A 34 -4.07 1.59 -1.42
N VAL A 35 -3.06 0.86 -0.96
CA VAL A 35 -3.10 0.06 0.27
C VAL A 35 -1.95 0.48 1.16
N ILE A 36 -2.24 0.90 2.38
CA ILE A 36 -1.21 1.19 3.38
C ILE A 36 -1.21 0.08 4.43
N ALA A 37 -0.03 -0.52 4.60
CA ALA A 37 0.19 -1.58 5.57
C ALA A 37 1.39 -1.27 6.46
N ALA A 38 1.26 -1.56 7.74
CA ALA A 38 2.35 -1.58 8.70
C ALA A 38 2.79 -3.03 8.96
N MET A 39 4.09 -3.29 8.82
CA MET A 39 4.70 -4.56 9.20
C MET A 39 5.44 -4.39 10.53
N ARG A 40 5.17 -5.29 11.48
CA ARG A 40 5.87 -5.42 12.76
C ARG A 40 6.50 -6.81 12.89
N PRO A 41 7.75 -6.91 13.36
CA PRO A 41 8.30 -8.20 13.79
C PRO A 41 7.41 -8.87 14.86
N PRO A 42 7.36 -10.20 14.94
CA PRO A 42 8.04 -11.13 14.04
C PRO A 42 7.37 -11.27 12.67
N ARG A 43 6.03 -11.21 12.57
CA ARG A 43 5.28 -11.37 11.29
C ARG A 43 3.87 -10.76 11.34
N THR A 44 3.69 -9.60 11.96
CA THR A 44 2.37 -8.96 11.99
C THR A 44 2.27 -7.95 10.84
N LEU A 45 1.31 -8.17 9.95
CA LEU A 45 0.93 -7.19 8.92
C LEU A 45 -0.44 -6.62 9.28
N THR A 46 -0.54 -5.31 9.35
CA THR A 46 -1.80 -4.59 9.59
C THR A 46 -2.08 -3.70 8.40
N VAL A 47 -3.10 -4.04 7.62
CA VAL A 47 -3.68 -3.13 6.63
C VAL A 47 -4.65 -2.21 7.36
N PHE A 48 -4.46 -0.91 7.27
CA PHE A 48 -5.33 0.07 7.94
C PHE A 48 -5.91 1.11 6.99
N HIS A 49 -5.51 1.08 5.72
CA HIS A 49 -6.03 1.96 4.67
C HIS A 49 -6.11 1.17 3.37
N VAL A 50 -7.29 1.16 2.76
CA VAL A 50 -7.53 0.63 1.41
C VAL A 50 -8.58 1.51 0.76
N MET A 51 -8.24 2.15 -0.34
CA MET A 51 -9.18 2.93 -1.13
C MET A 51 -8.77 2.98 -2.60
N GLU A 52 -9.65 3.50 -3.44
CA GLU A 52 -9.29 3.90 -4.80
C GLU A 52 -8.13 4.89 -4.78
N LEU A 53 -7.17 4.72 -5.71
CA LEU A 53 -5.98 5.54 -5.80
C LEU A 53 -6.31 7.02 -5.88
N SER A 54 -5.88 7.75 -4.84
CA SER A 54 -5.97 9.19 -4.76
C SER A 54 -4.80 9.85 -5.47
N ASP A 55 -4.87 11.18 -5.65
CA ASP A 55 -3.77 11.93 -6.24
C ASP A 55 -2.50 11.94 -5.37
N LEU A 56 -2.63 11.69 -4.07
CA LEU A 56 -1.51 11.68 -3.12
C LEU A 56 -0.41 10.69 -3.54
N TYR A 57 -0.79 9.51 -4.03
CA TYR A 57 0.15 8.46 -4.40
C TYR A 57 0.14 8.12 -5.90
N ARG A 58 -0.68 8.82 -6.69
CA ARG A 58 -0.74 8.63 -8.15
C ARG A 58 0.61 8.82 -8.84
N HIS A 59 1.46 9.69 -8.31
CA HIS A 59 2.80 9.94 -8.81
C HIS A 59 3.75 8.73 -8.75
N LEU A 60 3.36 7.65 -8.06
CA LEU A 60 4.11 6.39 -8.03
C LEU A 60 3.88 5.54 -9.28
N LEU A 61 2.82 5.81 -10.05
CA LEU A 61 2.60 5.21 -11.37
C LEU A 61 3.41 5.99 -12.42
N THR A 62 4.24 5.28 -13.20
CA THR A 62 5.06 5.83 -14.29
C THR A 62 4.46 5.53 -15.65
#